data_AF-A0A246TYG5-F1
#
_entry.id   AF-A0A246TYG5-F1
#
_cell.length_a   1.000
_cell.length_b   1.000
_cell.length_c   1.000
_cell.angle_alpha   90.00
_cell.angle_beta   90.00
_cell.angle_gamma   90.00
#
_symmetry.space_group_name_H-M   'P 1'
#
loop_
_entity.id
_entity.type
_entity.pdbx_description
1 polymer ?
#
loop_
_entity_poly.entity_id
_entity_poly.type
_entity_poly.pdbx_seq_one_letter_code
_entity_poly.pdbx_strand_id
1 'polypeptide(L)'
;MWRIRKFGVAIRLSIAFGLLLCAMGVLSLSSISQVDEINGKLSLINGSNSQKFRNGIDMLGSVRDRAVALRDIVLTDSNTDQATTIVMMRKLQASYASNFAELQKAVNSDIASTPAERRLAEGLTAFQNDAEPLIADIIKLTLDGKRDEAKPLLLNELRPKLTAWIGALNKLIDYEQALNQGVGGKVKAASDEFKFLTLEHVH
;
A
#
# COMPACT_ATOMS: atom_id res chain seq x y z
N MET A 1 79.11 15.22 6.65
CA MET A 1 78.86 14.60 7.97
C MET A 1 77.40 14.84 8.34
N TRP A 2 76.48 13.95 7.96
CA TRP A 2 75.04 14.09 8.24
C TRP A 2 74.70 13.31 9.53
N ARG A 3 74.45 14.05 10.61
CA ARG A 3 74.19 13.50 11.95
C ARG A 3 72.71 13.13 12.04
N ILE A 4 72.37 11.87 11.74
CA ILE A 4 71.01 11.34 11.88
C ILE A 4 70.67 11.29 13.38
N ARG A 5 69.81 12.21 13.84
CA ARG A 5 69.26 12.21 15.21
C ARG A 5 68.64 10.85 15.48
N LYS A 6 69.16 10.13 16.48
CA LYS A 6 68.50 8.92 17.01
C LYS A 6 67.22 9.38 17.71
N PHE A 7 66.11 9.39 16.98
CA PHE A 7 64.79 9.59 17.58
C PHE A 7 64.57 8.51 18.63
N GLY A 8 64.34 8.93 19.88
CA GLY A 8 64.10 8.01 20.99
C GLY A 8 62.89 7.12 20.70
N VAL A 9 62.91 5.89 21.23
CA VAL A 9 61.86 4.87 21.05
C VAL A 9 60.46 5.45 21.32
N ALA A 10 60.36 6.37 22.29
CA ALA A 10 59.14 7.09 22.63
C ALA A 10 58.52 7.86 21.44
N ILE A 11 59.32 8.60 20.65
CA ILE A 11 58.79 9.39 19.52
C ILE A 11 58.27 8.48 18.40
N ARG A 12 58.96 7.37 18.10
CA ARG A 12 58.50 6.42 17.08
C ARG A 12 57.19 5.75 17.49
N LEU A 13 57.07 5.40 18.77
CA LEU A 13 55.85 4.81 19.33
C LEU A 13 54.69 5.81 19.30
N SER A 14 54.93 7.08 19.65
CA SER A 14 53.91 8.14 19.58
C SER A 14 53.46 8.42 18.15
N ILE A 15 54.35 8.39 17.15
CA ILE A 15 54.00 8.57 15.74
C ILE A 15 53.14 7.39 15.25
N ALA A 16 53.53 6.16 15.57
CA ALA A 16 52.76 4.97 15.19
C ALA A 16 51.37 4.95 15.83
N PHE A 17 51.28 5.32 17.11
CA PHE A 17 50.03 5.40 17.84
C PHE A 17 49.13 6.53 17.32
N GLY A 18 49.69 7.71 17.01
CA GLY A 18 48.95 8.81 16.40
C GLY A 18 48.40 8.46 15.02
N LEU A 19 49.16 7.71 14.21
CA LEU A 19 48.72 7.23 12.90
C LEU A 19 47.58 6.20 13.03
N LEU A 20 47.65 5.32 14.02
CA LEU A 20 46.56 4.38 14.34
C LEU A 20 45.28 5.11 14.77
N LEU A 21 45.39 6.12 15.65
CA LEU A 21 44.25 6.95 16.07
C LEU A 21 43.64 7.72 14.90
N CYS A 22 44.46 8.24 13.99
CA CYS A 22 43.99 8.93 12.80
C CYS A 22 43.25 7.98 11.85
N ALA A 23 43.80 6.78 11.61
CA ALA A 23 43.13 5.75 10.83
C ALA A 23 41.80 5.30 11.45
N MET A 24 41.75 5.12 12.78
CA MET A 24 40.51 4.83 13.50
C MET A 24 39.48 5.97 13.38
N GLY A 25 39.93 7.22 13.44
CA GLY A 25 39.08 8.39 13.27
C GLY A 25 38.46 8.49 11.87
N VAL A 26 39.28 8.27 10.82
CA VAL A 26 38.81 8.24 9.43
C VAL A 26 37.80 7.12 9.21
N LEU A 27 38.09 5.91 9.73
CA LEU A 27 37.15 4.79 9.66
C LEU A 27 35.83 5.10 10.38
N SER A 28 35.90 5.66 11.59
CA SER A 28 34.70 6.02 12.37
C SER A 28 33.83 7.07 11.67
N LEU A 29 34.43 8.12 11.10
CA LEU A 29 33.73 9.14 10.31
C LEU A 29 33.12 8.57 9.02
N SER A 30 33.82 7.66 8.35
CA SER A 30 33.30 6.95 7.16
C SER A 30 32.15 5.99 7.50
N SER A 31 32.18 5.37 8.68
CA SER A 31 31.11 4.49 9.16
C SER A 31 29.85 5.27 9.52
N ILE A 32 29.98 6.44 10.16
CA ILE A 32 28.82 7.29 10.51
C ILE A 32 28.12 7.78 9.24
N SER A 33 28.89 8.25 8.25
CA SER A 33 28.32 8.72 6.97
C SER A 33 27.63 7.61 6.16
N GLN A 34 28.15 6.38 6.16
CA GLN A 34 27.46 5.24 5.52
C GLN A 34 26.21 4.79 6.29
N VAL A 35 26.25 4.80 7.62
CA VAL A 35 25.11 4.41 8.46
C VAL A 35 23.97 5.44 8.36
N ASP A 36 24.27 6.73 8.27
CA ASP A 36 23.26 7.78 8.08
C ASP A 36 22.63 7.73 6.68
N GLU A 37 23.40 7.40 5.64
CA GLU A 37 22.87 7.23 4.28
C GLU A 37 21.98 5.99 4.15
N ILE A 38 22.32 4.90 4.84
CA ILE A 38 21.52 3.67 4.91
C ILE A 38 20.26 3.90 5.76
N ASN A 39 20.39 4.52 6.94
CA ASN A 39 19.25 4.80 7.83
C ASN A 39 18.28 5.82 7.25
N GLY A 40 18.77 6.85 6.55
CA GLY A 40 17.93 7.83 5.86
C GLY A 40 17.10 7.20 4.74
N LYS A 41 17.70 6.31 3.94
CA LYS A 41 17.00 5.54 2.89
C LYS A 41 16.01 4.53 3.50
N LEU A 42 16.36 3.84 4.58
CA LEU A 42 15.47 2.88 5.26
C LEU A 42 14.27 3.57 5.93
N SER A 43 14.47 4.73 6.56
CA SER A 43 13.40 5.48 7.24
C SER A 43 12.38 6.04 6.25
N LEU A 44 12.83 6.59 5.12
CA LEU A 44 11.95 7.13 4.07
C LEU A 44 11.15 6.01 3.37
N ILE A 45 11.79 4.87 3.07
CA ILE A 45 11.13 3.71 2.45
C ILE A 45 10.06 3.13 3.39
N ASN A 46 10.39 2.97 4.68
CA ASN A 46 9.42 2.47 5.66
C ASN A 46 8.25 3.45 5.86
N GLY A 47 8.49 4.77 5.80
CA GLY A 47 7.43 5.78 5.88
C GLY A 47 6.46 5.70 4.69
N SER A 48 7.01 5.61 3.47
CA SER A 48 6.23 5.49 2.23
C SER A 48 5.42 4.19 2.17
N ASN A 49 6.06 3.05 2.44
CA ASN A 49 5.39 1.74 2.45
C ASN A 49 4.34 1.64 3.56
N SER A 50 4.57 2.27 4.72
CA SER A 50 3.57 2.33 5.79
C SER A 50 2.34 3.17 5.40
N GLN A 51 2.53 4.23 4.61
CA GLN A 51 1.41 5.01 4.07
C GLN A 51 0.59 4.19 3.07
N LYS A 52 1.25 3.54 2.10
CA LYS A 52 0.58 2.71 1.09
C LYS A 52 -0.20 1.56 1.74
N PHE A 53 0.38 0.92 2.76
CA PHE A 53 -0.30 -0.09 3.56
C PHE A 53 -1.58 0.46 4.23
N ARG A 54 -1.52 1.63 4.87
CA ARG A 54 -2.70 2.27 5.48
C ARG A 54 -3.77 2.59 4.44
N ASN A 55 -3.39 3.18 3.30
CA ASN A 55 -4.33 3.46 2.22
C ASN A 55 -5.05 2.18 1.76
N GLY A 56 -4.33 1.07 1.62
CA GLY A 56 -4.92 -0.23 1.30
C GLY A 56 -5.97 -0.68 2.33
N ILE A 57 -5.66 -0.57 3.62
CA ILE A 57 -6.59 -0.92 4.72
C ILE A 57 -7.84 -0.03 4.70
N ASP A 58 -7.69 1.28 4.54
CA ASP A 58 -8.81 2.22 4.55
C ASP A 58 -9.71 2.06 3.31
N MET A 59 -9.11 1.76 2.16
CA MET A 59 -9.83 1.40 0.94
C MET A 59 -10.62 0.10 1.11
N LEU A 60 -9.99 -0.92 1.69
CA LEU A 60 -10.65 -2.21 1.98
C LEU A 60 -11.85 -2.05 2.91
N GLY A 61 -11.69 -1.27 3.99
CA GLY A 61 -12.78 -0.93 4.90
C GLY A 61 -13.94 -0.26 4.14
N SER A 62 -13.62 0.74 3.32
CA SER A 62 -14.62 1.46 2.52
C SER A 62 -15.41 0.54 1.57
N VAL A 63 -14.76 -0.40 0.89
CA VAL A 63 -15.45 -1.35 0.00
C VAL A 63 -16.30 -2.36 0.78
N ARG A 64 -15.77 -2.91 1.87
CA ARG A 64 -16.50 -3.88 2.73
C ARG A 64 -17.74 -3.27 3.36
N ASP A 65 -17.61 -2.09 3.94
CA ASP A 65 -18.70 -1.42 4.64
C ASP A 65 -19.81 -1.02 3.66
N ARG A 66 -19.45 -0.58 2.44
CA ARG A 66 -20.42 -0.33 1.36
C ARG A 66 -21.12 -1.61 0.91
N ALA A 67 -20.41 -2.73 0.83
CA ALA A 67 -21.00 -4.01 0.45
C ALA A 67 -22.05 -4.48 1.49
N VAL A 68 -21.74 -4.33 2.78
CA VAL A 68 -22.68 -4.62 3.88
C VAL A 68 -23.87 -3.67 3.83
N ALA A 69 -23.63 -2.36 3.80
CA ALA A 69 -24.67 -1.34 3.75
C ALA A 69 -25.62 -1.52 2.56
N LEU A 70 -25.09 -1.80 1.37
CA LEU A 70 -25.89 -2.03 0.17
C LEU A 70 -26.76 -3.29 0.31
N ARG A 71 -26.19 -4.36 0.87
CA ARG A 71 -26.95 -5.59 1.15
C ARG A 71 -28.09 -5.31 2.11
N ASP A 72 -27.84 -4.56 3.18
CA ASP A 72 -28.83 -4.29 4.21
C ASP A 72 -30.02 -3.49 3.66
N ILE A 73 -29.77 -2.45 2.85
CA ILE A 73 -30.86 -1.64 2.27
C ILE A 73 -31.67 -2.38 1.19
N VAL A 74 -31.04 -3.32 0.47
CA VAL A 74 -31.72 -4.13 -0.56
C VAL A 74 -32.56 -5.24 0.06
N LEU A 75 -32.07 -5.87 1.14
CA LEU A 75 -32.69 -7.05 1.74
C LEU A 75 -33.65 -6.74 2.90
N THR A 76 -33.71 -5.49 3.37
CA THR A 76 -34.56 -5.07 4.49
C THR A 76 -35.74 -4.23 4.00
N ASP A 77 -36.93 -4.49 4.55
CA ASP A 77 -38.18 -3.80 4.22
C ASP A 77 -38.34 -2.44 4.92
N SER A 78 -37.49 -2.14 5.90
CA SER A 78 -37.51 -0.87 6.65
C SER A 78 -36.90 0.27 5.83
N ASN A 79 -37.73 1.20 5.37
CA ASN A 79 -37.28 2.42 4.69
C ASN A 79 -36.65 3.46 5.65
N THR A 80 -36.78 3.27 6.97
CA THR A 80 -36.47 4.28 7.99
C THR A 80 -34.98 4.67 8.04
N ASP A 81 -34.07 3.79 7.60
CA ASP A 81 -32.62 4.02 7.65
C ASP A 81 -31.96 4.11 6.26
N GLN A 82 -32.73 4.02 5.17
CA GLN A 82 -32.18 3.92 3.81
C GLN A 82 -31.43 5.19 3.39
N ALA A 83 -32.01 6.37 3.61
CA ALA A 83 -31.40 7.65 3.22
C ALA A 83 -30.08 7.90 3.95
N THR A 84 -30.06 7.65 5.27
CA THR A 84 -28.86 7.76 6.11
C THR A 84 -27.76 6.80 5.64
N THR A 85 -28.15 5.56 5.31
CA THR A 85 -27.22 4.55 4.81
C THR A 85 -26.61 4.95 3.47
N ILE A 86 -27.40 5.48 2.52
CA ILE A 86 -26.88 5.96 1.23
C ILE A 86 -25.92 7.15 1.42
N VAL A 87 -26.21 8.06 2.35
CA VAL A 87 -25.29 9.17 2.68
C VAL A 87 -23.96 8.63 3.23
N MET A 88 -24.02 7.64 4.12
CA MET A 88 -22.82 6.97 4.65
C MET A 88 -22.02 6.26 3.53
N MET A 89 -22.69 5.54 2.63
CA MET A 89 -22.05 4.91 1.47
C MET A 89 -21.33 5.92 0.57
N ARG A 90 -21.92 7.10 0.33
CA ARG A 90 -21.25 8.18 -0.44
C ARG A 90 -20.01 8.70 0.26
N LYS A 91 -20.02 8.82 1.60
CA LYS A 91 -18.82 9.19 2.36
C LYS A 91 -17.72 8.14 2.23
N LEU A 92 -18.08 6.86 2.30
CA LEU A 92 -17.14 5.75 2.10
C LEU A 92 -16.58 5.73 0.66
N GLN A 93 -17.40 6.02 -0.34
CA GLN A 93 -16.95 6.16 -1.73
C GLN A 93 -15.94 7.31 -1.89
N ALA A 94 -16.20 8.46 -1.27
CA ALA A 94 -15.27 9.59 -1.27
C ALA A 94 -13.96 9.27 -0.52
N SER A 95 -14.05 8.58 0.62
CA SER A 95 -12.89 8.10 1.38
C SER A 95 -12.03 7.16 0.54
N TYR A 96 -12.66 6.21 -0.16
CA TYR A 96 -11.96 5.33 -1.09
C TYR A 96 -11.23 6.13 -2.18
N ALA A 97 -11.92 7.07 -2.84
CA ALA A 97 -11.33 7.86 -3.92
C ALA A 97 -10.13 8.70 -3.45
N SER A 98 -10.21 9.29 -2.24
CA SER A 98 -9.11 10.03 -1.63
C SER A 98 -7.90 9.12 -1.38
N ASN A 99 -8.11 8.00 -0.70
CA ASN A 99 -7.04 7.04 -0.39
C ASN A 99 -6.42 6.44 -1.66
N PHE A 100 -7.23 6.20 -2.69
CA PHE A 100 -6.76 5.69 -3.96
C PHE A 100 -5.87 6.71 -4.70
N ALA A 101 -6.28 7.99 -4.71
CA ALA A 101 -5.47 9.06 -5.29
C ALA A 101 -4.14 9.23 -4.53
N GLU A 102 -4.16 9.15 -3.20
CA GLU A 102 -2.94 9.18 -2.38
C GLU A 102 -2.03 7.97 -2.64
N LEU A 103 -2.61 6.77 -2.77
CA LEU A 103 -1.87 5.56 -3.12
C LEU A 103 -1.20 5.72 -4.49
N GLN A 104 -1.94 6.13 -5.52
CA GLN A 104 -1.38 6.34 -6.86
C GLN A 104 -0.26 7.38 -6.84
N LYS A 105 -0.45 8.48 -6.10
CA LYS A 105 0.60 9.50 -5.95
C LYS A 105 1.84 8.92 -5.28
N ALA A 106 1.69 8.17 -4.19
CA ALA A 106 2.80 7.54 -3.48
C ALA A 106 3.55 6.56 -4.38
N VAL A 107 2.83 5.68 -5.08
CA VAL A 107 3.38 4.65 -5.97
C VAL A 107 4.10 5.23 -7.20
N ASN A 108 3.64 6.37 -7.70
CA ASN A 108 4.22 7.04 -8.88
C ASN A 108 5.38 7.98 -8.53
N SER A 109 5.39 8.58 -7.34
CA SER A 109 6.42 9.53 -6.92
C SER A 109 7.59 8.88 -6.20
N ASP A 110 7.40 7.69 -5.63
CA ASP A 110 8.44 6.96 -4.92
C ASP A 110 9.34 6.19 -5.89
N ILE A 111 10.63 6.55 -5.90
CA ILE A 111 11.65 5.88 -6.71
C ILE A 111 11.84 4.42 -6.23
N ALA A 112 11.58 4.13 -4.96
CA ALA A 112 11.67 2.79 -4.40
C ALA A 112 10.45 1.93 -4.73
N SER A 113 9.38 2.50 -5.30
CA SER A 113 8.20 1.71 -5.70
C SER A 113 8.55 0.69 -6.77
N THR A 114 8.10 -0.53 -6.52
CA THR A 114 8.44 -1.67 -7.36
C THR A 114 7.50 -1.78 -8.58
N PRO A 115 7.91 -2.44 -9.68
CA PRO A 115 7.02 -2.65 -10.82
C PRO A 115 5.77 -3.47 -10.48
N ALA A 116 5.86 -4.37 -9.50
CA ALA A 116 4.72 -5.17 -9.06
C ALA A 116 3.70 -4.35 -8.27
N GLU A 117 4.17 -3.48 -7.37
CA GLU A 117 3.34 -2.51 -6.65
C GLU A 117 2.55 -1.60 -7.59
N ARG A 118 3.22 -1.05 -8.61
CA ARG A 118 2.56 -0.23 -9.65
C ARG A 118 1.43 -1.00 -10.32
N ARG A 119 1.69 -2.24 -10.73
CA ARG A 119 0.67 -3.10 -11.36
C ARG A 119 -0.50 -3.40 -10.43
N LEU A 120 -0.23 -3.67 -9.14
CA LEU A 120 -1.26 -3.90 -8.13
C LEU A 120 -2.15 -2.66 -7.98
N ALA A 121 -1.55 -1.47 -7.84
CA ALA A 121 -2.27 -0.21 -7.69
C ALA A 121 -3.07 0.16 -8.95
N GLU A 122 -2.49 0.01 -10.15
CA GLU A 122 -3.17 0.29 -11.43
C GLU A 122 -4.33 -0.67 -11.68
N GLY A 123 -4.17 -1.96 -11.37
CA GLY A 123 -5.21 -2.95 -11.61
C GLY A 123 -6.45 -2.77 -10.73
N LEU A 124 -6.37 -2.02 -9.62
CA LEU A 124 -7.55 -1.69 -8.80
C LEU A 124 -8.61 -0.88 -9.56
N THR A 125 -8.21 -0.09 -10.57
CA THR A 125 -9.14 0.70 -11.37
C THR A 125 -10.11 -0.18 -12.17
N ALA A 126 -9.68 -1.36 -12.64
CA ALA A 126 -10.56 -2.27 -13.37
C ALA A 126 -11.72 -2.76 -12.47
N PHE A 127 -11.39 -3.21 -11.25
CA PHE A 127 -12.41 -3.65 -10.29
C PHE A 127 -13.38 -2.54 -9.90
N GLN A 128 -12.87 -1.31 -9.76
CA GLN A 128 -13.71 -0.15 -9.49
C GLN A 128 -14.68 0.12 -10.65
N ASN A 129 -14.19 0.14 -11.89
CA ASN A 129 -15.00 0.38 -13.08
C ASN A 129 -16.08 -0.69 -13.28
N ASP A 130 -15.82 -1.92 -12.86
CA ASP A 130 -16.77 -3.02 -12.97
C ASP A 130 -17.86 -3.00 -11.88
N ALA A 131 -17.52 -2.54 -10.67
CA ALA A 131 -18.42 -2.60 -9.52
C ALA A 131 -19.23 -1.32 -9.31
N GLU A 132 -18.64 -0.14 -9.51
CA GLU A 132 -19.29 1.15 -9.22
C GLU A 132 -20.60 1.39 -10.00
N PRO A 133 -20.68 1.09 -11.33
CA PRO A 133 -21.93 1.26 -12.07
C PRO A 133 -23.06 0.40 -11.49
N LEU A 134 -22.76 -0.87 -11.17
CA LEU A 134 -23.74 -1.80 -10.58
C LEU A 134 -24.19 -1.34 -9.19
N ILE A 135 -23.29 -0.79 -8.37
CA ILE A 135 -23.65 -0.21 -7.07
C ILE A 135 -24.64 0.95 -7.27
N ALA A 136 -24.37 1.84 -8.23
CA ALA A 136 -25.25 2.97 -8.52
C ALA A 136 -26.63 2.52 -9.02
N ASP A 137 -26.69 1.52 -9.91
CA ASP A 137 -27.93 0.97 -10.44
C ASP A 137 -28.75 0.28 -9.35
N ILE A 138 -28.12 -0.50 -8.47
CA ILE A 138 -28.81 -1.15 -7.35
C ILE A 138 -29.35 -0.10 -6.37
N ILE A 139 -28.58 0.95 -6.05
CA ILE A 139 -29.08 2.05 -5.21
C ILE A 139 -30.31 2.70 -5.85
N LYS A 140 -30.28 2.96 -7.16
CA LYS A 140 -31.41 3.54 -7.89
C LYS A 140 -32.64 2.64 -7.84
N LEU A 141 -32.50 1.36 -8.17
CA LEU A 141 -33.60 0.39 -8.08
C LEU A 141 -34.19 0.30 -6.66
N THR A 142 -33.33 0.36 -5.64
CA THR A 142 -33.76 0.32 -4.24
C THR A 142 -34.53 1.59 -3.85
N LEU A 143 -34.13 2.76 -4.35
CA LEU A 143 -34.84 4.03 -4.13
C LEU A 143 -36.18 4.09 -4.88
N ASP A 144 -36.26 3.46 -6.05
CA ASP A 144 -37.48 3.36 -6.86
C ASP A 144 -38.46 2.29 -6.33
N GLY A 145 -38.14 1.61 -5.22
CA GLY A 145 -38.95 0.54 -4.64
C GLY A 145 -38.88 -0.80 -5.40
N LYS A 146 -38.01 -0.90 -6.40
CA LYS A 146 -37.85 -2.07 -7.29
C LYS A 146 -36.89 -3.11 -6.69
N ARG A 147 -37.18 -3.56 -5.46
CA ARG A 147 -36.31 -4.53 -4.74
C ARG A 147 -36.20 -5.88 -5.44
N ASP A 148 -37.26 -6.32 -6.12
CA ASP A 148 -37.26 -7.57 -6.89
C ASP A 148 -36.30 -7.55 -8.09
N GLU A 149 -36.01 -6.37 -8.63
CA GLU A 149 -34.98 -6.16 -9.67
C GLU A 149 -33.59 -5.95 -9.05
N ALA A 150 -33.50 -5.24 -7.92
CA ALA A 150 -32.24 -4.93 -7.25
C ALA A 150 -31.55 -6.17 -6.65
N LYS A 151 -32.33 -7.09 -6.07
CA LYS A 151 -31.83 -8.28 -5.36
C LYS A 151 -31.05 -9.26 -6.25
N PRO A 152 -31.55 -9.70 -7.43
CA PRO A 152 -30.77 -10.58 -8.30
C PRO A 152 -29.51 -9.89 -8.83
N LEU A 153 -29.57 -8.59 -9.16
CA LEU A 153 -28.41 -7.82 -9.61
C LEU A 153 -27.32 -7.76 -8.53
N LEU A 154 -27.72 -7.52 -7.27
CA LEU A 154 -26.82 -7.55 -6.12
C LEU A 154 -26.16 -8.93 -5.93
N LEU A 155 -26.95 -10.00 -5.93
CA LEU A 155 -26.49 -11.33 -5.54
C LEU A 155 -25.70 -12.05 -6.62
N ASN A 156 -26.10 -11.88 -7.89
CA ASN A 156 -25.55 -12.64 -9.01
C ASN A 156 -24.45 -11.88 -9.75
N GLU A 157 -24.56 -10.56 -9.86
CA GLU A 157 -23.59 -9.76 -10.64
C GLU A 157 -22.63 -8.98 -9.75
N LEU A 158 -23.14 -8.21 -8.79
CA LEU A 158 -22.30 -7.33 -7.98
C LEU A 158 -21.47 -8.10 -6.93
N ARG A 159 -22.07 -9.07 -6.23
CA ARG A 159 -21.38 -9.85 -5.18
C ARG A 159 -20.06 -10.50 -5.63
N PRO A 160 -19.96 -11.20 -6.77
CA PRO A 160 -18.68 -11.75 -7.22
C PRO A 160 -17.66 -10.65 -7.52
N LYS A 161 -18.07 -9.53 -8.14
CA LYS A 161 -17.19 -8.39 -8.42
C LYS A 161 -16.67 -7.73 -7.15
N LEU A 162 -17.51 -7.53 -6.13
CA LEU A 162 -17.09 -7.04 -4.81
C LEU A 162 -16.09 -8.00 -4.14
N THR A 163 -16.31 -9.31 -4.27
CA THR A 163 -15.41 -10.34 -3.72
C THR A 163 -14.04 -10.26 -4.39
N ALA A 164 -14.00 -10.13 -5.72
CA ALA A 164 -12.78 -9.97 -6.49
C ALA A 164 -12.04 -8.66 -6.13
N TRP A 165 -12.78 -7.56 -5.98
CA TRP A 165 -12.21 -6.27 -5.58
C TRP A 165 -11.59 -6.31 -4.18
N ILE A 166 -12.30 -6.90 -3.21
CA ILE A 166 -11.78 -7.14 -1.84
C ILE A 166 -10.53 -8.03 -1.87
N GLY A 167 -10.52 -9.06 -2.71
CA GLY A 167 -9.36 -9.92 -2.91
C GLY A 167 -8.15 -9.16 -3.47
N ALA A 168 -8.35 -8.31 -4.47
CA ALA A 168 -7.32 -7.44 -5.03
C ALA A 168 -6.74 -6.47 -3.99
N LEU A 169 -7.59 -5.88 -3.14
CA LEU A 169 -7.16 -4.99 -2.06
C LEU A 169 -6.35 -5.74 -0.99
N ASN A 170 -6.76 -6.94 -0.58
CA ASN A 170 -5.98 -7.76 0.34
C ASN A 170 -4.59 -8.08 -0.24
N LYS A 171 -4.49 -8.40 -1.54
CA LYS A 171 -3.19 -8.65 -2.19
C LYS A 171 -2.26 -7.45 -2.14
N LEU A 172 -2.80 -6.25 -2.38
CA LEU A 172 -2.03 -5.01 -2.22
C LEU A 172 -1.56 -4.84 -0.77
N ILE A 173 -2.46 -5.02 0.21
CA ILE A 173 -2.14 -4.90 1.64
C ILE A 173 -1.04 -5.87 2.04
N ASP A 174 -1.15 -7.15 1.66
CA ASP A 174 -0.16 -8.18 1.96
C ASP A 174 1.20 -7.86 1.34
N TYR A 175 1.18 -7.31 0.12
CA TYR A 175 2.38 -6.86 -0.58
C TYR A 175 3.08 -5.71 0.14
N GLU A 176 2.34 -4.66 0.49
CA GLU A 176 2.87 -3.51 1.23
C GLU A 176 3.33 -3.90 2.64
N GLN A 177 2.62 -4.84 3.29
CA GLN A 177 3.04 -5.38 4.58
C GLN A 177 4.36 -6.15 4.45
N ALA A 178 4.53 -6.97 3.42
CA ALA A 178 5.77 -7.70 3.17
C ALA A 178 6.94 -6.75 2.90
N LEU A 179 6.72 -5.66 2.15
CA LEU A 179 7.71 -4.61 1.96
C LEU A 179 8.10 -3.92 3.27
N ASN A 180 7.12 -3.55 4.11
CA ASN A 180 7.37 -2.98 5.44
C ASN A 180 8.14 -3.92 6.37
N GLN A 181 7.94 -5.24 6.25
CA GLN A 181 8.64 -6.25 7.04
C GLN A 181 9.99 -6.68 6.43
N GLY A 182 10.35 -6.17 5.25
CA GLY A 182 11.56 -6.59 4.52
C GLY A 182 11.52 -8.04 3.99
N VAL A 183 10.35 -8.66 3.91
CA VAL A 183 10.19 -10.07 3.51
C VAL A 183 10.08 -10.18 1.99
N GLY A 184 11.20 -9.98 1.30
CA GLY A 184 11.27 -9.98 -0.18
C GLY A 184 10.82 -11.29 -0.87
N GLY A 185 10.71 -12.41 -0.14
CA GLY A 185 10.24 -13.69 -0.67
C GLY A 185 8.71 -13.80 -0.87
N LYS A 186 7.91 -13.15 -0.01
CA LYS A 186 6.43 -13.15 -0.13
C LYS A 186 5.91 -12.25 -1.25
N VAL A 187 6.68 -11.21 -1.55
CA VAL A 187 6.44 -10.17 -2.57
C VAL A 187 6.20 -10.78 -3.97
N LYS A 188 6.98 -11.80 -4.36
CA LYS A 188 6.87 -12.41 -5.69
C LYS A 188 5.58 -13.22 -5.88
N ALA A 189 5.16 -13.97 -4.86
CA ALA A 189 3.95 -14.80 -4.93
C ALA A 189 2.68 -13.95 -5.07
N ALA A 190 2.54 -12.88 -4.27
CA ALA A 190 1.39 -11.97 -4.34
C ALA A 190 1.28 -11.28 -5.71
N SER A 191 2.43 -10.95 -6.33
CA SER A 191 2.49 -10.31 -7.65
C SER A 191 2.01 -11.24 -8.77
N ASP A 192 2.40 -12.51 -8.74
CA ASP A 192 2.02 -13.49 -9.76
C ASP A 192 0.54 -13.89 -9.63
N GLU A 193 0.02 -13.96 -8.40
CA GLU A 193 -1.39 -14.24 -8.15
C GLU A 193 -2.32 -13.10 -8.59
N PHE A 194 -1.85 -11.85 -8.59
CA PHE A 194 -2.64 -10.71 -9.07
C PHE A 194 -2.86 -10.76 -10.59
N LYS A 195 -1.84 -11.16 -11.35
CA LYS A 195 -1.97 -11.33 -12.81
C LYS A 195 -3.06 -12.32 -13.19
N PHE A 196 -3.27 -13.36 -12.37
CA PHE A 196 -4.32 -14.34 -12.64
C PHE A 196 -5.73 -13.71 -12.49
N LEU A 197 -5.95 -12.91 -11.45
CA LEU A 197 -7.25 -12.26 -11.23
C LEU A 197 -7.60 -11.22 -12.29
N THR A 198 -6.61 -10.46 -12.77
CA THR A 198 -6.88 -9.44 -13.81
C THR A 198 -7.17 -10.07 -15.16
N LEU A 199 -6.63 -11.26 -15.46
CA LEU A 199 -6.92 -11.97 -16.70
C LEU A 199 -8.30 -12.64 -16.70
N GLU A 200 -8.80 -13.07 -15.53
CA GLU A 200 -10.13 -13.68 -15.42
C GLU A 200 -11.28 -12.66 -15.55
N HIS A 201 -11.05 -11.37 -15.21
CA HIS A 201 -12.03 -10.30 -15.40
C HIS A 201 -12.06 -9.67 -16.80
N VAL A 202 -11.19 -10.12 -17.73
CA VAL A 202 -11.11 -9.59 -19.11
C VAL A 202 -11.86 -10.48 -20.13
N HIS A 203 -12.59 -11.50 -19.68
CA HIS A 203 -13.35 -12.41 -20.55
C HIS A 203 -14.83 -12.50 -20.20
#